data_AF-W1DTS4-F1
#
_entry.id   AF-W1DTS4-F1
#
_cell.length_a   1.000
_cell.length_b   1.000
_cell.length_c   1.000
_cell.angle_alpha   90.00
_cell.angle_beta   90.00
_cell.angle_gamma   90.00
#
_symmetry.space_group_name_H-M   'P 1'
#
loop_
_entity.id
_entity.type
_entity.pdbx_description
1 polymer ?
#
loop_
_entity_poly.entity_id
_entity_poly.type
_entity_poly.pdbx_seq_one_letter_code
_entity_poly.pdbx_strand_id
1 'polypeptide(L)' 'MLRRYGHTPKIAQEVGEAMTIIGLVAAGLGVSILPASFQRVQLSEMRWLPIDEQDAVSEMWLVWSKHHEQGALAKTLS' A
#
# COMPACT_ATOMS: atom_id res chain seq x y z
N MET A 1 -7.22 -5.53 8.56
CA MET A 1 -7.01 -6.93 8.16
C MET A 1 -6.50 -7.78 9.35
N LEU A 2 -5.21 -7.76 9.71
CA LEU A 2 -4.58 -8.72 10.66
C LEU A 2 -5.32 -8.96 11.99
N ARG A 3 -5.85 -7.91 12.64
CA ARG A 3 -6.62 -8.06 13.89
C ARG A 3 -7.88 -8.92 13.73
N ARG A 4 -8.52 -8.93 12.55
CA ARG A 4 -9.71 -9.76 12.28
C ARG A 4 -9.37 -11.26 12.28
N TYR A 5 -8.12 -11.60 11.96
CA TYR A 5 -7.58 -12.96 12.05
C TYR A 5 -7.00 -13.28 13.44
N GLY A 6 -7.22 -12.42 14.44
CA GLY A 6 -6.67 -12.60 15.79
C GLY A 6 -5.16 -12.34 15.91
N HIS A 7 -4.54 -11.80 14.86
CA HIS A 7 -3.10 -11.51 14.85
C HIS A 7 -2.83 -10.05 15.22
N THR A 8 -1.95 -9.86 16.20
CA THR A 8 -1.39 -8.54 16.55
C THR A 8 0.11 -8.58 16.29
N PRO A 9 0.58 -8.08 15.12
CA PRO A 9 2.00 -8.09 14.83
C PRO A 9 2.76 -7.24 15.84
N LYS A 10 3.91 -7.73 16.28
CA LYS A 10 4.85 -6.93 17.07
C LYS A 10 5.59 -6.00 16.11
N ILE A 11 5.29 -4.71 16.15
CA ILE A 11 5.94 -3.72 15.29
C ILE A 11 7.35 -3.47 15.82
N ALA A 12 8.37 -3.83 15.02
CA ALA A 12 9.77 -3.59 15.36
C ALA A 12 10.20 -2.16 15.04
N GLN A 13 9.68 -1.59 13.94
CA GLN A 13 10.02 -0.25 13.46
C GLN A 13 8.85 0.36 12.69
N GLU A 14 8.65 1.66 12.86
CA GLU A 14 7.69 2.46 12.10
C GLU A 14 8.46 3.34 11.11
N VAL A 15 8.02 3.36 9.84
CA VAL A 15 8.68 4.07 8.74
C VAL A 15 7.61 4.71 7.85
N GLY A 16 7.77 5.98 7.52
CA GLY A 16 6.74 6.76 6.80
C GLY A 16 6.79 6.69 5.27
N GLU A 17 7.88 6.17 4.69
CA GLU A 17 8.07 6.15 3.24
C GLU A 17 8.28 4.72 2.72
N ALA A 18 7.52 4.34 1.69
CA ALA A 18 7.57 3.01 1.11
C ALA A 18 8.94 2.63 0.54
N MET A 19 9.67 3.59 -0.05
CA MET A 19 11.01 3.34 -0.57
C MET A 19 12.01 3.03 0.55
N THR A 20 11.91 3.71 1.69
CA THR A 20 12.72 3.40 2.86
C THR A 20 12.40 2.00 3.39
N ILE A 21 11.12 1.62 3.48
CA ILE A 21 10.71 0.27 3.88
C ILE A 21 11.35 -0.79 2.96
N ILE A 22 11.28 -0.59 1.64
CA ILE A 22 11.87 -1.51 0.66
C ILE A 22 13.39 -1.63 0.86
N GLY A 23 14.09 -0.50 1.03
CA GLY A 23 15.53 -0.49 1.29
C GLY A 23 15.92 -1.24 2.57
N LEU A 24 15.14 -1.09 3.65
CA LEU A 24 15.39 -1.80 4.90
C LEU A 24 15.15 -3.32 4.79
N VAL A 25 14.12 -3.73 4.04
CA VAL A 25 13.87 -5.16 3.75
C VAL A 25 15.01 -5.74 2.92
N ALA A 26 15.44 -5.05 1.87
CA ALA A 26 16.57 -5.47 1.03
C ALA A 26 17.90 -5.54 1.83
N ALA A 27 18.06 -4.68 2.84
CA ALA A 27 19.20 -4.73 3.77
C ALA A 27 19.07 -5.83 4.86
N GLY A 28 17.99 -6.59 4.89
CA GLY A 28 17.79 -7.73 5.79
C GLY A 28 17.20 -7.42 7.16
N LEU A 29 16.60 -6.23 7.37
CA LEU A 29 16.04 -5.86 8.67
C LEU A 29 14.74 -6.61 9.01
N GLY A 30 14.10 -7.26 8.03
CA GLY A 30 12.90 -8.06 8.25
C GLY A 30 11.99 -8.13 7.04
N VAL A 31 10.68 -8.11 7.29
CA VAL A 31 9.62 -8.20 6.28
C VAL A 31 8.63 -7.04 6.43
N SER A 32 7.94 -6.70 5.35
CA SER A 32 6.88 -5.70 5.36
C SER A 32 5.72 -6.11 4.44
N ILE A 33 4.54 -5.54 4.69
CA ILE A 33 3.35 -5.69 3.86
C ILE A 33 3.13 -4.36 3.13
N LEU A 34 3.08 -4.40 1.80
CA LEU A 34 2.94 -3.22 0.95
C LEU A 34 1.87 -3.46 -0.14
N PRO A 35 1.20 -2.39 -0.62
CA PRO A 35 0.31 -2.49 -1.78
C PRO A 35 1.03 -3.05 -3.01
N ALA A 36 0.32 -3.83 -3.83
CA ALA A 36 0.87 -4.46 -5.05
C ALA A 36 1.44 -3.45 -6.06
N SER A 37 1.05 -2.17 -6.01
CA SER A 37 1.61 -1.10 -6.85
C SER A 37 3.13 -0.95 -6.70
N PHE A 38 3.70 -1.33 -5.54
CA PHE A 38 5.14 -1.28 -5.29
C PHE A 38 5.91 -2.47 -5.87
N GLN A 39 5.24 -3.53 -6.35
CA GLN A 39 5.90 -4.69 -6.96
C GLN A 39 6.72 -4.36 -8.20
N ARG A 40 6.57 -3.16 -8.77
CA ARG A 40 7.45 -2.69 -9.86
C ARG A 40 8.90 -2.50 -9.41
N VAL A 41 9.14 -2.30 -8.11
CA VAL A 41 10.47 -2.22 -7.54
C VAL A 41 11.00 -3.63 -7.32
N GLN A 42 12.06 -3.99 -8.03
CA GLN A 42 12.69 -5.31 -7.97
C GLN A 42 14.13 -5.14 -7.52
N LEU A 43 14.46 -5.71 -6.35
CA LEU A 43 15.81 -5.75 -5.80
C LEU A 43 16.18 -7.23 -5.61
N SER A 44 17.40 -7.61 -5.94
CA SER A 44 17.89 -9.00 -5.92
C SER A 44 17.80 -9.64 -4.54
N GLU A 45 17.87 -8.83 -3.50
CA GLU A 45 17.98 -9.23 -2.10
C GLU A 45 16.62 -9.56 -1.46
N MET A 46 15.51 -9.28 -2.17
CA MET A 46 14.16 -9.49 -1.66
C MET A 46 13.26 -10.24 -2.65
N ARG A 47 12.14 -10.75 -2.14
CA ARG A 47 11.09 -11.39 -2.94
C ARG A 47 9.73 -10.85 -2.54
N TRP A 48 8.93 -10.53 -3.54
CA TRP A 48 7.51 -10.24 -3.35
C TRP A 48 6.72 -11.54 -3.20
N LEU A 49 5.94 -11.66 -2.13
CA LEU A 49 5.04 -12.77 -1.90
C LEU A 49 3.59 -12.23 -1.88
N PRO A 50 2.67 -12.81 -2.67
CA PRO A 50 1.25 -12.46 -2.57
C PRO A 50 0.68 -12.95 -1.23
N ILE A 51 -0.30 -12.22 -0.72
CA ILE A 51 -1.11 -12.59 0.44
C ILE A 51 -2.41 -13.16 -0.14
N ASP A 52 -2.67 -14.45 0.07
CA ASP A 52 -3.80 -15.20 -0.51
C ASP A 52 -5.05 -15.12 0.37
N GLU A 53 -5.43 -13.89 0.69
CA GLU A 53 -6.58 -13.59 1.53
C GLU A 53 -7.45 -12.58 0.79
N GLN A 54 -8.73 -12.90 0.63
CA GLN A 54 -9.67 -12.09 -0.15
C GLN A 54 -9.80 -10.65 0.37
N ASP A 55 -9.54 -10.41 1.66
CA ASP A 55 -9.57 -9.09 2.28
C ASP A 55 -8.19 -8.40 2.37
N ALA A 56 -7.15 -8.96 1.75
CA ALA A 56 -5.80 -8.37 1.64
C ALA A 56 -5.73 -7.28 0.56
N VAL A 57 -6.65 -6.32 0.60
CA VAL A 57 -6.78 -5.26 -0.39
C VAL A 57 -6.29 -3.92 0.14
N SER A 58 -5.73 -3.10 -0.74
CA SER A 58 -5.41 -1.70 -0.48
C SER A 58 -6.35 -0.81 -1.28
N GLU A 59 -7.05 0.10 -0.60
CA GLU A 59 -8.03 1.00 -1.22
C GLU A 59 -7.45 2.41 -1.37
N MET A 60 -7.73 3.06 -2.50
CA MET A 60 -7.40 4.46 -2.74
C MET A 60 -8.69 5.22 -3.01
N TRP A 61 -8.91 6.30 -2.26
CA TRP A 61 -10.13 7.08 -2.31
C TRP A 61 -9.83 8.47 -2.84
N LEU A 62 -10.57 8.92 -3.86
CA LEU A 62 -10.60 10.32 -4.27
C LEU A 62 -11.68 11.04 -3.46
N VAL A 63 -11.31 12.14 -2.80
CA VAL A 63 -12.24 12.93 -2.01
C VAL A 63 -12.31 14.34 -2.60
N TRP A 64 -13.52 14.84 -2.81
CA TRP A 64 -13.77 16.20 -3.29
C TRP A 64 -14.81 16.89 -2.40
N SER A 65 -14.78 18.23 -2.40
CA SER A 65 -15.78 19.03 -1.68
C SER A 65 -17.14 18.88 -2.34
N LYS A 66 -18.17 18.59 -1.54
CA LYS A 66 -19.58 18.53 -1.99
C LYS A 66 -20.09 19.87 -2.53
N HIS A 67 -19.40 20.98 -2.25
CA HIS A 67 -19.84 22.34 -2.57
C HIS A 67 -19.12 22.97 -3.77
N HIS A 68 -18.31 22.21 -4.51
CA HIS A 68 -17.75 22.72 -5.76
C HIS A 68 -18.81 22.60 -6.87
N GLU A 69 -19.42 23.74 -7.22
CA GLU A 69 -20.26 23.87 -8.42
C GLU A 69 -19.54 23.34 -9.65
N GLN A 70 -20.30 22.74 -10.56
CA GLN A 70 -19.85 22.08 -11.79
C GLN A 70 -19.12 23.06 -12.72
N GLY A 71 -17.82 23.27 -12.49
CA GLY A 71 -16.94 24.00 -13.40
C GLY A 71 -16.51 23.13 -14.58
N ALA A 72 -17.18 23.28 -15.72
CA ALA A 72 -16.82 22.99 -17.13
C ALA A 72 -16.18 21.65 -17.56
N LEU A 73 -15.62 20.82 -16.68
CA LEU A 73 -14.83 19.63 -17.06
C LEU A 73 -15.64 18.33 -17.17
N ALA A 74 -16.94 18.36 -16.86
CA ALA A 74 -17.83 17.19 -16.98
C ALA A 74 -18.18 16.79 -18.44
N LYS A 75 -17.52 17.38 -19.45
CA LYS A 75 -17.85 17.16 -20.88
C LYS A 75 -16.85 16.33 -21.69
N THR A 76 -15.74 15.84 -21.12
CA THR A 76 -14.70 15.15 -21.92
C THR A 76 -14.46 13.69 -21.55
N LEU A 77 -15.48 13.01 -21.02
CA LEU A 77 -15.45 11.55 -20.89
C LEU A 77 -16.78 10.98 -21.41
N SER A 78 -16.90 10.92 -22.74
CA SER A 78 -17.87 10.09 -23.48
C SER A 78 -17.12 9.30 -24.53
#